data_AF-A0A959NEV8-F1
#
_entry.id   AF-A0A959NEV8-F1
#
_cell.length_a   1.000
_cell.length_b   1.000
_cell.length_c   1.000
_cell.angle_alpha   90.00
_cell.angle_beta   90.00
_cell.angle_gamma   90.00
#
_symmetry.space_group_name_H-M   'P 1'
#
loop_
_entity.id
_entity.type
_entity.pdbx_description
1 polymer ?
#
loop_
_entity_poly.entity_id
_entity_poly.type
_entity_poly.pdbx_seq_one_letter_code
_entity_poly.pdbx_strand_id
1 'polypeptide(L)'
;MINGQNFTNWQVKLSFLYTTFIALIVWHGNRSLHFSLRTYFDWINKPLQKVGVLLLTILFYTVPVSVLLLLGWYKIFTHQPPDWNIITETTLIILLAVIFITHVYETVFLVKDSETEMLKNIQLERAKTEAEREALKNQIDPHFIFNTLNTLSHLIEENPSKAKTFNDNLADVYRYILQNKTKDLVLLKEEIDFLKTYFALLK
;
A
#
# COMPACT_ATOMS: atom_id res chain seq x y z
N MET A 1 -3.77 53.74 -19.62
CA MET A 1 -5.10 54.33 -19.87
C MET A 1 -5.83 53.40 -20.83
N ILE A 2 -6.65 52.50 -20.30
CA ILE A 2 -7.45 51.56 -21.11
C ILE A 2 -8.69 52.35 -21.53
N ASN A 3 -8.82 52.62 -22.83
CA ASN A 3 -9.99 53.31 -23.38
C ASN A 3 -11.27 52.58 -22.94
N GLY A 4 -12.16 53.33 -22.28
CA GLY A 4 -13.45 52.87 -21.81
C GLY A 4 -14.39 52.51 -22.95
N GLN A 5 -14.20 51.33 -23.54
CA GLN A 5 -15.32 50.64 -24.17
C GLN A 5 -16.22 50.15 -23.05
N ASN A 6 -17.35 50.84 -22.85
CA ASN A 6 -18.40 50.38 -21.97
C ASN A 6 -18.93 49.06 -22.54
N PHE A 7 -18.38 47.94 -22.09
CA PHE A 7 -18.94 46.63 -22.36
C PHE A 7 -20.40 46.66 -21.94
N THR A 8 -21.29 46.29 -22.86
CA THR A 8 -22.71 46.19 -22.54
C THR A 8 -22.86 45.11 -21.46
N ASN A 9 -23.77 45.28 -20.50
CA ASN A 9 -24.00 44.28 -19.42
C ASN A 9 -24.17 42.84 -19.94
N TRP A 10 -24.70 42.67 -21.16
CA TRP A 10 -24.80 41.39 -21.85
C TRP A 10 -23.46 40.80 -22.29
N GLN A 11 -22.53 41.63 -22.79
CA GLN A 11 -21.19 41.19 -23.20
C GLN A 11 -20.36 40.73 -22.00
N VAL A 12 -20.48 41.42 -20.85
CA VAL A 12 -19.81 41.00 -19.60
C VAL A 12 -20.32 39.64 -19.14
N LYS A 13 -21.65 39.42 -19.15
CA LYS A 13 -22.26 38.13 -18.78
C LYS A 13 -21.81 37.00 -19.71
N LEU A 14 -21.79 37.24 -21.03
CA LEU A 14 -21.33 36.24 -22.00
C LEU A 14 -19.84 35.93 -21.86
N SER A 15 -19.01 36.95 -21.62
CA SER A 15 -17.58 36.78 -21.37
C SER A 15 -17.32 35.93 -20.12
N PHE A 16 -18.05 36.17 -19.04
CA PHE A 16 -17.98 35.37 -17.81
C PHE A 16 -18.40 33.90 -18.03
N LEU A 17 -19.46 33.66 -18.81
CA LEU A 17 -19.87 32.31 -19.18
C LEU A 17 -18.79 31.62 -20.01
N TYR A 18 -18.15 32.33 -20.94
CA TYR A 18 -17.05 31.80 -21.74
C TYR A 18 -15.86 31.42 -20.87
N THR A 19 -15.40 32.28 -19.96
CA THR A 19 -14.26 31.97 -19.09
C THR A 19 -14.56 30.82 -18.13
N THR A 20 -15.80 30.72 -17.64
CA THR A 20 -16.26 29.55 -16.86
C THR A 20 -16.19 28.28 -17.69
N PHE A 21 -16.58 28.34 -18.97
CA PHE A 21 -16.50 27.22 -19.89
C PHE A 21 -15.05 26.79 -20.17
N ILE A 22 -14.12 27.74 -20.30
CA ILE A 22 -12.67 27.44 -20.38
C ILE A 22 -12.24 26.63 -19.15
N ALA A 23 -12.58 27.11 -17.95
CA ALA A 23 -12.20 26.43 -16.72
C ALA A 23 -12.75 24.99 -16.66
N LEU A 24 -14.00 24.77 -17.09
CA LEU A 24 -14.60 23.44 -17.14
C LEU A 24 -13.90 22.51 -18.13
N ILE A 25 -13.53 22.99 -19.33
CA ILE A 25 -12.81 22.19 -20.32
C ILE A 25 -11.42 21.80 -19.81
N VAL A 26 -10.69 22.77 -19.26
CA VAL A 26 -9.35 22.53 -18.74
C VAL A 26 -9.40 21.55 -17.58
N TRP A 27 -10.35 21.73 -16.66
CA TRP A 27 -10.54 20.82 -15.53
C TRP A 27 -10.94 19.42 -15.98
N HIS A 28 -11.96 19.28 -16.83
CA HIS A 28 -12.46 17.99 -17.27
C HIS A 28 -11.39 17.17 -18.01
N GLY A 29 -10.63 17.82 -18.91
CA GLY A 29 -9.57 17.15 -19.64
C GLY A 29 -8.40 16.73 -18.76
N ASN A 30 -7.90 17.62 -17.88
CA ASN A 30 -6.85 17.25 -16.94
C ASN A 30 -7.29 16.13 -15.99
N ARG A 31 -8.55 16.18 -15.52
CA ARG A 31 -9.14 15.12 -14.69
C ARG A 31 -9.18 13.79 -15.45
N SER A 32 -9.67 13.78 -16.68
CA SER A 32 -9.76 12.57 -17.50
C SER A 32 -8.37 11.96 -17.77
N LEU A 33 -7.39 12.80 -18.10
CA LEU A 33 -6.00 12.40 -18.29
C LEU A 33 -5.39 11.83 -17.01
N HIS A 34 -5.60 12.48 -15.86
CA HIS A 34 -5.14 11.99 -14.56
C HIS A 34 -5.70 10.61 -14.22
N PHE A 35 -7.02 10.40 -14.38
CA PHE A 35 -7.63 9.09 -14.13
C PHE A 35 -7.14 8.03 -15.12
N SER A 36 -6.90 8.39 -16.37
CA SER A 36 -6.36 7.47 -17.38
C SER A 36 -4.92 7.09 -17.08
N LEU A 37 -4.09 8.02 -16.60
CA LEU A 37 -2.69 7.74 -16.25
C LEU A 37 -2.55 6.87 -15.00
N ARG A 38 -3.52 6.97 -14.07
CA ARG A 38 -3.53 6.16 -12.85
C ARG A 38 -3.60 4.66 -13.14
N THR A 39 -4.18 4.22 -14.27
CA THR A 39 -4.22 2.80 -14.62
C THR A 39 -2.88 2.25 -15.15
N TYR A 40 -1.92 3.12 -15.49
CA TYR A 40 -0.63 2.71 -16.07
C TYR A 40 0.56 2.93 -15.14
N PHE A 41 0.48 3.91 -14.22
CA PHE A 41 1.59 4.29 -13.36
C PHE A 41 1.19 4.29 -11.88
N ASP A 42 1.78 3.35 -11.13
CA ASP A 42 1.60 3.23 -9.68
C ASP A 42 2.66 3.98 -8.89
N TRP A 43 2.24 4.60 -7.78
CA TRP A 43 3.14 5.27 -6.82
C TRP A 43 4.12 4.31 -6.15
N ILE A 44 3.72 3.05 -5.96
CA ILE A 44 4.50 2.03 -5.23
C ILE A 44 5.73 1.60 -6.03
N ASN A 45 5.55 1.36 -7.33
CA ASN A 45 6.61 0.78 -8.16
C ASN A 45 7.52 1.85 -8.77
N LYS A 46 6.96 2.97 -9.25
CA LYS A 46 7.69 3.94 -10.08
C LYS A 46 7.26 5.41 -9.83
N PRO A 47 7.51 5.97 -8.62
CA PRO A 47 7.03 7.30 -8.25
C PRO A 47 7.59 8.43 -9.13
N LEU A 48 8.90 8.41 -9.44
CA LEU A 48 9.54 9.45 -10.25
C LEU A 48 9.01 9.47 -11.69
N GLN A 49 8.76 8.30 -12.28
CA GLN A 49 8.20 8.20 -13.63
C GLN A 49 6.76 8.72 -13.66
N LYS A 50 5.96 8.39 -12.63
CA LYS A 50 4.60 8.89 -12.49
C LYS A 50 4.56 10.42 -12.44
N VAL A 51 5.38 11.04 -11.58
CA VAL A 51 5.46 12.51 -11.47
C VAL A 51 5.87 13.14 -12.80
N GLY A 52 6.89 12.58 -13.47
CA GLY A 52 7.32 13.06 -14.78
C GLY A 52 6.21 13.03 -15.82
N VAL A 53 5.50 11.89 -15.95
CA VAL A 53 4.41 11.73 -16.92
C VAL A 53 3.23 12.66 -16.60
N LEU A 54 2.89 12.86 -15.33
CA LEU A 54 1.83 13.79 -14.92
C LEU A 54 2.19 15.23 -15.29
N LEU A 55 3.39 15.70 -14.96
CA LEU A 55 3.84 17.05 -15.28
C LEU A 55 3.88 17.28 -16.80
N LEU A 56 4.39 16.32 -17.56
CA LEU A 56 4.40 16.38 -19.02
C LEU A 56 2.96 16.45 -19.57
N THR A 57 2.07 15.59 -19.10
CA THR A 57 0.68 15.55 -19.57
C THR A 57 -0.07 16.84 -19.25
N ILE A 58 0.12 17.39 -18.04
CA ILE A 58 -0.45 18.68 -17.65
C ILE A 58 0.08 19.79 -18.57
N LEU A 59 1.39 19.83 -18.82
CA LEU A 59 2.02 20.85 -19.68
C LEU A 59 1.51 20.77 -21.12
N PHE A 60 1.55 19.57 -21.71
CA PHE A 60 1.17 19.34 -23.11
C PHE A 60 -0.34 19.45 -23.36
N TYR A 61 -1.18 19.30 -22.35
CA TYR A 61 -2.61 19.51 -22.48
C TYR A 61 -3.02 20.96 -22.13
N THR A 62 -2.62 21.45 -20.95
CA THR A 62 -3.15 22.70 -20.38
C THR A 62 -2.66 23.93 -21.15
N VAL A 63 -1.40 23.97 -21.56
CA VAL A 63 -0.84 25.12 -22.28
C VAL A 63 -1.52 25.35 -23.64
N PRO A 64 -1.54 24.38 -24.58
CA PRO A 64 -2.16 24.62 -25.89
C PRO A 64 -3.67 24.83 -25.80
N VAL A 65 -4.38 24.11 -24.92
CA VAL A 65 -5.82 24.26 -24.75
C VAL A 65 -6.17 25.63 -24.18
N SER A 66 -5.47 26.09 -23.15
CA SER A 66 -5.71 27.42 -22.57
C SER A 66 -5.41 28.54 -23.56
N VAL A 67 -4.27 28.48 -24.28
CA VAL A 67 -3.91 29.47 -25.30
C VAL A 67 -4.95 29.51 -26.42
N LEU A 68 -5.36 28.36 -26.95
CA LEU A 68 -6.37 28.29 -28.01
C LEU A 68 -7.70 28.93 -27.59
N LEU A 69 -8.17 28.61 -26.38
CA LEU A 69 -9.43 29.14 -25.85
C LEU A 69 -9.34 30.63 -25.53
N LEU A 70 -8.19 31.12 -25.03
CA LEU A 70 -7.97 32.55 -24.80
C LEU A 70 -7.88 33.34 -26.12
N LEU A 71 -7.27 32.79 -27.17
CA LEU A 71 -7.30 33.39 -28.51
C LEU A 71 -8.74 33.47 -29.05
N GLY A 72 -9.55 32.44 -28.81
CA GLY A 72 -10.98 32.44 -29.11
C GLY A 72 -11.72 33.56 -28.38
N TRP A 73 -11.43 33.75 -27.09
CA TRP A 73 -11.99 34.84 -26.29
C TRP A 73 -11.62 36.22 -26.84
N TYR A 74 -10.35 36.47 -27.17
CA TYR A 74 -9.90 37.73 -27.79
C TYR A 74 -10.63 38.01 -29.11
N LYS A 75 -10.74 37.01 -29.98
CA LYS A 75 -11.41 37.14 -31.27
C LYS A 75 -12.90 37.48 -31.13
N ILE A 76 -13.58 36.91 -30.14
CA ILE A 76 -15.03 37.05 -29.97
C ILE A 76 -15.41 38.33 -29.21
N PHE A 77 -14.64 38.72 -28.18
CA PHE A 77 -15.06 39.78 -27.26
C PHE A 77 -14.31 41.10 -27.45
N THR A 78 -13.00 41.08 -27.70
CA THR A 78 -12.21 42.33 -27.80
C THR A 78 -12.07 42.83 -29.23
N HIS A 79 -12.12 41.94 -30.24
CA HIS A 79 -11.90 42.26 -31.65
C HIS A 79 -10.55 42.97 -31.92
N GLN A 80 -9.62 42.86 -30.98
CA GLN A 80 -8.28 43.46 -31.02
C GLN A 80 -7.24 42.34 -31.19
N PRO A 81 -6.02 42.67 -31.69
CA PRO A 81 -4.94 41.69 -31.72
C PRO A 81 -4.68 41.15 -30.30
N PRO A 82 -4.37 39.84 -30.16
CA PRO A 82 -4.13 39.22 -28.87
C PRO A 82 -2.91 39.84 -28.19
N ASP A 83 -3.07 40.21 -26.92
CA ASP A 83 -1.96 40.63 -26.07
C ASP A 83 -1.31 39.38 -25.46
N TRP A 84 -0.10 39.07 -25.92
CA TRP A 84 0.64 37.89 -25.49
C TRP A 84 1.05 37.93 -24.01
N ASN A 85 1.19 39.11 -23.41
CA ASN A 85 1.50 39.21 -21.98
C ASN A 85 0.31 38.73 -21.14
N ILE A 86 -0.90 39.16 -21.47
CA ILE A 86 -2.12 38.74 -20.78
C ILE A 86 -2.36 37.24 -20.97
N ILE A 87 -2.16 36.71 -22.18
CA ILE A 87 -2.33 35.28 -22.46
C ILE A 87 -1.32 34.45 -21.65
N THR A 88 -0.05 34.82 -21.67
CA THR A 88 0.99 34.08 -20.94
C THR A 88 0.78 34.11 -19.44
N GLU A 89 0.49 35.27 -18.84
CA GLU A 89 0.17 35.39 -17.41
C GLU A 89 -1.05 34.55 -17.03
N THR A 90 -2.13 34.63 -17.81
CA THR A 90 -3.36 33.87 -17.55
C THR A 90 -3.13 32.37 -17.68
N THR A 91 -2.41 31.92 -18.72
CA THR A 91 -2.05 30.51 -18.90
C THR A 91 -1.17 30.01 -17.76
N LEU A 92 -0.22 30.81 -17.25
CA LEU A 92 0.60 30.44 -16.09
C LEU A 92 -0.25 30.27 -14.82
N ILE A 93 -1.21 31.17 -14.57
CA ILE A 93 -2.14 31.05 -13.44
C ILE A 93 -2.97 29.77 -13.55
N ILE A 94 -3.52 29.48 -14.73
CA ILE A 94 -4.29 28.24 -14.99
C ILE A 94 -3.41 27.01 -14.75
N LEU A 95 -2.16 27.04 -15.24
CA LEU A 95 -1.22 25.93 -15.07
C LEU A 95 -0.92 25.67 -13.59
N LEU A 96 -0.64 26.70 -12.81
CA LEU A 96 -0.40 26.59 -11.37
C LEU A 96 -1.63 26.05 -10.64
N ALA A 97 -2.83 26.53 -10.99
CA ALA A 97 -4.08 26.03 -10.40
C ALA A 97 -4.31 24.55 -10.70
N VAL A 98 -4.06 24.10 -11.94
CA VAL A 98 -4.16 22.70 -12.34
C VAL A 98 -3.15 21.83 -11.58
N ILE A 99 -1.89 22.27 -11.47
CA ILE A 99 -0.86 21.56 -10.71
C ILE A 99 -1.28 21.41 -9.24
N PHE A 100 -1.77 22.49 -8.63
CA PHE A 100 -2.24 22.46 -7.24
C PHE A 100 -3.40 21.48 -7.04
N ILE A 101 -4.41 21.51 -7.92
CA ILE A 101 -5.56 20.60 -7.85
C ILE A 101 -5.12 19.14 -8.04
N THR A 102 -4.25 18.87 -9.02
CA THR A 102 -3.70 17.52 -9.23
C THR A 102 -2.87 17.05 -8.04
N HIS A 103 -2.09 17.93 -7.40
CA HIS A 103 -1.36 17.59 -6.19
C HIS A 103 -2.29 17.19 -5.04
N VAL A 104 -3.39 17.91 -4.85
CA VAL A 104 -4.41 17.56 -3.84
C VAL A 104 -5.03 16.19 -4.15
N TYR A 105 -5.42 15.94 -5.41
CA TYR A 105 -5.94 14.62 -5.80
C TYR A 105 -4.94 13.50 -5.53
N GLU A 106 -3.70 13.63 -6.01
CA GLU A 106 -2.68 12.59 -5.83
C GLU A 106 -2.37 12.34 -4.36
N THR A 107 -2.34 13.38 -3.52
CA THR A 107 -2.13 13.23 -2.07
C THR A 107 -3.25 12.42 -1.43
N VAL A 108 -4.52 12.75 -1.72
CA VAL A 108 -5.68 12.02 -1.16
C VAL A 108 -5.68 10.55 -1.61
N PHE A 109 -5.37 10.28 -2.88
CA PHE A 109 -5.32 8.91 -3.37
C PHE A 109 -4.14 8.13 -2.79
N LEU A 110 -2.97 8.75 -2.65
CA LEU A 110 -1.79 8.11 -2.07
C LEU A 110 -2.04 7.70 -0.62
N VAL A 111 -2.68 8.55 0.18
CA VAL A 111 -3.06 8.22 1.57
C VAL A 111 -4.00 7.02 1.59
N LYS A 112 -5.04 7.02 0.75
CA LYS A 112 -6.00 5.91 0.68
C LYS A 112 -5.36 4.59 0.24
N ASP A 113 -4.47 4.64 -0.75
CA ASP A 113 -3.75 3.46 -1.24
C ASP A 113 -2.81 2.93 -0.12
N SER A 114 -2.11 3.81 0.59
CA SER A 114 -1.26 3.46 1.74
C SER A 114 -2.03 2.83 2.90
N GLU A 115 -3.22 3.33 3.23
CA GLU A 115 -4.08 2.73 4.27
C GLU A 115 -4.49 1.30 3.89
N THR A 116 -4.83 1.10 2.61
CA THR A 116 -5.22 -0.22 2.10
C THR A 116 -4.07 -1.22 2.17
N GLU A 117 -2.85 -0.79 1.81
CA GLU A 117 -1.64 -1.61 1.93
C GLU A 117 -1.29 -1.93 3.39
N MET A 118 -1.43 -0.95 4.29
CA MET A 118 -1.21 -1.15 5.72
C MET A 118 -2.16 -2.22 6.28
N LEU A 119 -3.45 -2.15 5.96
CA LEU A 119 -4.43 -3.16 6.38
C LEU A 119 -4.09 -4.55 5.85
N LYS A 120 -3.67 -4.65 4.59
CA LYS A 120 -3.23 -5.91 3.99
C LYS A 120 -2.01 -6.49 4.69
N ASN A 121 -1.03 -5.65 5.04
CA ASN A 121 0.16 -6.07 5.79
C ASN A 121 -0.20 -6.59 7.19
N ILE A 122 -1.09 -5.89 7.91
CA ILE A 122 -1.58 -6.34 9.23
C ILE A 122 -2.27 -7.71 9.12
N GLN A 123 -3.07 -7.93 8.08
CA GLN A 123 -3.73 -9.23 7.86
C GLN A 123 -2.71 -10.34 7.59
N LEU A 124 -1.70 -10.07 6.76
CA LEU A 124 -0.63 -11.03 6.47
C LEU A 124 0.19 -11.36 7.72
N GLU A 125 0.52 -10.36 8.54
CA GLU A 125 1.25 -10.56 9.79
C GLU A 125 0.44 -11.38 10.80
N ARG A 126 -0.88 -11.14 10.90
CA ARG A 126 -1.78 -11.96 11.72
C ARG A 126 -1.85 -13.40 11.23
N ALA A 127 -2.04 -13.61 9.93
CA ALA A 127 -2.08 -14.94 9.34
C ALA A 127 -0.76 -15.70 9.57
N LYS A 128 0.38 -15.00 9.45
CA LYS A 128 1.71 -15.56 9.76
C LYS A 128 1.81 -15.96 11.24
N THR A 129 1.42 -15.07 12.15
CA THR A 129 1.46 -15.33 13.60
C THR A 129 0.56 -16.50 13.98
N GLU A 130 -0.61 -16.61 13.36
CA GLU A 130 -1.54 -17.72 13.58
C GLU A 130 -0.97 -19.04 13.05
N ALA A 131 -0.38 -19.02 11.85
CA ALA A 131 0.32 -20.19 11.30
C ALA A 131 1.51 -20.63 12.17
N GLU A 132 2.31 -19.69 12.67
CA GLU A 132 3.39 -19.97 13.63
C GLU A 132 2.84 -20.57 14.92
N ARG A 133 1.75 -20.02 15.45
CA ARG A 133 1.08 -20.56 16.65
C ARG A 133 0.54 -21.98 16.42
N GLU A 134 -0.07 -22.25 15.28
CA GLU A 134 -0.55 -23.58 14.91
C GLU A 134 0.61 -24.56 14.74
N ALA A 135 1.70 -24.14 14.07
CA ALA A 135 2.91 -24.95 13.97
C ALA A 135 3.50 -25.27 15.35
N LEU A 136 3.57 -24.28 16.25
CA LEU A 136 3.99 -24.51 17.64
C LEU A 136 3.07 -25.47 18.39
N LYS A 137 1.75 -25.39 18.19
CA LYS A 137 0.81 -26.33 18.79
C LYS A 137 1.03 -27.75 18.27
N ASN A 138 1.22 -27.91 16.96
CA ASN A 138 1.40 -29.21 16.33
C ASN A 138 2.76 -29.87 16.64
N GLN A 139 3.77 -29.11 17.06
CA GLN A 139 5.05 -29.67 17.51
C GLN A 139 4.96 -30.42 18.84
N ILE A 140 3.90 -30.22 19.62
CA ILE A 140 3.63 -30.98 20.85
C ILE A 140 2.42 -31.87 20.58
N ASP A 141 2.64 -33.16 20.31
CA ASP A 141 1.55 -34.12 20.16
C ASP A 141 0.83 -34.26 21.52
N PRO A 142 -0.42 -33.77 21.66
CA PRO A 142 -1.12 -33.81 22.95
C PRO A 142 -1.37 -35.25 23.40
N HIS A 143 -1.56 -36.16 22.45
CA HIS A 143 -1.77 -37.59 22.70
C HIS A 143 -0.49 -38.25 23.22
N PHE A 144 0.69 -37.86 22.76
CA PHE A 144 1.97 -38.28 23.34
C PHE A 144 2.04 -37.85 24.81
N ILE A 145 1.68 -36.61 25.15
CA ILE A 145 1.64 -36.16 26.55
C ILE A 145 0.71 -37.03 27.39
N PHE A 146 -0.54 -37.20 26.95
CA PHE A 146 -1.52 -38.00 27.70
C PHE A 146 -1.07 -39.45 27.86
N ASN A 147 -0.53 -40.07 26.82
CA ASN A 147 -0.02 -41.44 26.90
C ASN A 147 1.15 -41.55 27.87
N THR A 148 2.08 -40.60 27.83
CA THR A 148 3.25 -40.64 28.71
C THR A 148 2.84 -40.45 30.17
N LEU A 149 1.88 -39.56 30.45
CA LEU A 149 1.32 -39.40 31.81
C LEU A 149 0.58 -40.65 32.30
N ASN A 150 -0.23 -41.29 31.43
CA ASN A 150 -0.95 -42.51 31.78
C ASN A 150 0.02 -43.68 32.05
N THR A 151 1.02 -43.88 31.20
CA THR A 151 2.07 -44.91 31.39
C THR A 151 2.86 -44.66 32.67
N LEU A 152 3.22 -43.40 32.95
CA LEU A 152 3.89 -43.04 34.19
C LEU A 152 3.03 -43.37 35.42
N SER A 153 1.74 -43.02 35.39
CA SER A 153 0.81 -43.32 36.48
C SER A 153 0.71 -44.82 36.74
N HIS A 154 0.61 -45.64 35.69
CA HIS A 154 0.60 -47.10 35.79
C HIS A 154 1.90 -47.64 36.37
N LEU A 155 3.05 -47.13 35.91
CA LEU A 155 4.36 -47.55 36.41
C LEU A 155 4.59 -47.18 37.87
N ILE A 156 4.02 -46.07 38.37
CA ILE A 156 4.13 -45.70 39.80
C ILE A 156 3.48 -46.77 40.68
N GLU A 157 2.34 -47.32 40.26
CA GLU A 157 1.62 -48.37 40.99
C GLU A 157 2.29 -49.75 40.84
N GLU A 158 2.72 -50.11 39.63
CA GLU A 158 3.24 -51.45 39.34
C GLU A 158 4.73 -51.61 39.69
N ASN A 159 5.56 -50.62 39.36
CA ASN A 159 7.01 -50.66 39.57
C ASN A 159 7.62 -49.25 39.74
N PRO A 160 7.68 -48.75 40.99
CA PRO A 160 8.18 -47.40 41.29
C PRO A 160 9.59 -47.12 40.76
N SER A 161 10.45 -48.14 40.67
CA SER A 161 11.82 -47.98 40.15
C SER A 161 11.85 -47.70 38.63
N LYS A 162 10.97 -48.37 37.87
CA LYS A 162 10.78 -48.10 36.44
C LYS A 162 10.10 -46.76 36.21
N ALA A 163 9.14 -46.38 37.06
CA ALA A 163 8.49 -45.07 36.99
C ALA A 163 9.49 -43.91 37.08
N LYS A 164 10.45 -44.02 38.02
CA LYS A 164 11.52 -43.02 38.16
C LYS A 164 12.35 -42.89 36.88
N THR A 165 12.78 -44.03 36.33
CA THR A 165 13.58 -44.06 35.09
C THR A 165 12.81 -43.50 33.90
N PHE A 166 11.51 -43.81 33.80
CA PHE A 166 10.63 -43.30 32.76
C PHE A 166 10.44 -41.78 32.87
N ASN A 167 10.27 -41.25 34.09
CA ASN A 167 10.19 -39.82 34.34
C ASN A 167 11.49 -39.08 33.95
N ASP A 168 12.66 -39.66 34.26
CA ASP A 168 13.95 -39.08 33.89
C ASP A 168 14.12 -39.03 32.36
N ASN A 169 13.79 -40.12 31.65
CA ASN A 169 13.80 -40.16 30.18
C ASN A 169 12.83 -39.14 29.56
N LEU A 170 11.65 -38.97 30.17
CA LEU A 170 10.67 -37.97 29.74
C LEU A 170 11.22 -36.54 29.88
N ALA A 171 11.86 -36.24 31.00
CA ALA A 171 12.47 -34.93 31.24
C ALA A 171 13.59 -34.64 30.21
N ASP A 172 14.38 -35.64 29.84
CA ASP A 172 15.45 -35.50 28.85
C ASP A 172 14.91 -35.26 27.43
N VAL A 173 13.83 -35.93 27.03
CA VAL A 173 13.14 -35.69 25.76
C VAL A 173 12.62 -34.26 25.67
N TYR A 174 11.94 -33.76 26.71
CA TYR A 174 11.48 -32.36 26.72
C TYR A 174 12.62 -31.35 26.75
N ARG A 175 13.69 -31.64 27.49
CA ARG A 175 14.88 -30.77 27.54
C ARG A 175 15.51 -30.64 26.15
N TYR A 176 15.62 -31.73 25.40
CA TYR A 176 16.12 -31.73 24.02
C TYR A 176 15.23 -30.88 23.10
N ILE A 177 13.91 -31.10 23.12
CA ILE A 177 12.95 -30.36 22.30
C ILE A 177 13.03 -28.85 22.59
N LEU A 178 13.13 -28.45 23.86
CA LEU A 178 13.20 -27.04 24.26
C LEU A 178 14.55 -26.39 23.91
N GLN A 179 15.67 -27.10 24.09
CA GLN A 179 17.02 -26.57 23.82
C GLN A 179 17.33 -26.43 22.33
N ASN A 180 16.73 -27.27 21.49
CA ASN A 180 16.96 -27.25 20.05
C ASN A 180 15.85 -26.50 19.28
N LYS A 181 14.85 -25.94 19.98
CA LYS A 181 13.72 -25.19 19.40
C LYS A 181 14.12 -24.00 18.52
N THR A 182 15.25 -23.35 18.81
CA THR A 182 15.74 -22.16 18.09
C THR A 182 16.99 -22.43 17.26
N LYS A 183 17.42 -23.69 17.14
CA LYS A 183 18.60 -24.05 16.35
C LYS A 183 18.14 -24.55 14.98
N ASP A 184 18.64 -23.95 13.91
CA ASP A 184 18.39 -24.42 12.54
C ASP A 184 19.11 -25.74 12.24
N LEU A 185 20.19 -26.06 12.96
CA LEU A 185 21.02 -27.25 12.77
C LEU A 185 21.46 -27.83 14.12
N VAL A 186 21.47 -29.16 14.23
CA VAL A 186 22.00 -29.94 15.37
C VAL A 186 22.90 -31.06 14.87
N LEU A 187 23.75 -31.59 15.74
CA LEU A 187 24.66 -32.68 15.35
C LEU A 187 23.86 -33.98 15.19
N LEU A 188 24.13 -34.73 14.11
CA LEU A 188 23.47 -36.03 13.86
C LEU A 188 23.55 -36.99 15.06
N LYS A 189 24.67 -36.94 15.81
CA LYS A 189 24.85 -37.75 17.02
C LYS A 189 23.82 -37.40 18.11
N GLU A 190 23.58 -36.10 18.33
CA GLU A 190 22.61 -35.62 19.31
C GLU A 190 21.19 -36.05 18.93
N GLU A 191 20.86 -36.00 17.64
CA GLU A 191 19.58 -36.47 17.11
C GLU A 191 19.38 -37.98 17.31
N ILE A 192 20.41 -38.79 17.04
CA ILE A 192 20.36 -40.25 17.23
C ILE A 192 20.20 -40.61 18.71
N ASP A 193 20.91 -39.91 19.61
CA ASP A 193 20.81 -40.17 21.04
C ASP A 193 19.44 -39.74 21.60
N PHE A 194 18.88 -38.63 21.13
CA PHE A 194 17.51 -38.24 21.40
C PHE A 194 16.49 -39.30 20.96
N LEU A 195 16.59 -39.81 19.72
CA LEU A 195 15.67 -40.82 19.21
C LEU A 195 15.68 -42.10 20.05
N LYS A 196 16.83 -42.53 20.57
CA LYS A 196 16.91 -43.70 21.48
C LYS A 196 16.11 -43.47 22.75
N THR A 197 16.26 -42.31 23.39
CA THR A 197 15.50 -41.94 24.59
C THR A 197 14.01 -41.81 24.29
N TYR A 198 13.66 -41.24 23.13
CA TYR A 198 12.27 -41.14 22.67
C TYR A 198 11.62 -42.52 22.45
N PHE A 199 12.31 -43.45 21.78
CA PHE A 199 11.80 -44.81 21.58
C PHE A 199 11.67 -45.60 22.90
N ALA A 200 12.48 -45.29 23.90
CA ALA A 200 12.34 -45.89 25.23
C ALA A 200 11.04 -45.49 25.94
N LEU A 201 10.39 -44.39 25.53
CA LEU A 201 9.09 -43.93 26.06
C LEU A 201 7.89 -44.54 25.32
N LEU A 202 8.09 -45.10 24.12
CA LEU A 202 7.03 -45.68 23.27
C LEU A 202 6.82 -47.19 23.49
N LYS A 203 7.50 -47.78 24.48
CA LYS A 203 7.60 -49.23 24.70
C LYS A 203 6.90 -49.64 25.98
#